data_AF-A0A920EAL4-F1
#
_entry.id   AF-A0A920EAL4-F1
#
_cell.length_a   1.000
_cell.length_b   1.000
_cell.length_c   1.000
_cell.angle_alpha   90.00
_cell.angle_beta   90.00
_cell.angle_gamma   90.00
#
_symmetry.space_group_name_H-M   'P 1'
#
loop_
_entity.id
_entity.type
_entity.pdbx_description
1 polymer ?
#
loop_
_entity_poly.entity_id
_entity_poly.type
_entity_poly.pdbx_seq_one_letter_code
_entity_poly.pdbx_strand_id
1 'polypeptide(L)'
;MGNKFSTYARDWIKQTINRYVDEQHTIKVPEYLRNKIMRIRKAQNTYLQEMGKEATISVLASECEMSENEVETLLSIKPDAVSLNKSFGEGESDLENFIEDEKSLTPEDAAEETMVRKT
;
A
#
# COMPACT_ATOMS: atom_id res chain seq x y z
N MET A 1 20.62 -9.91 41.32
CA MET A 1 20.94 -10.39 39.96
C MET A 1 20.54 -9.31 38.98
N GLY A 2 21.51 -8.61 38.42
CA GLY A 2 21.28 -7.52 37.46
C GLY A 2 21.50 -8.02 36.03
N ASN A 3 20.52 -7.82 35.17
CA ASN A 3 20.64 -8.09 33.74
C ASN A 3 21.44 -6.95 33.07
N LYS A 4 22.30 -7.29 32.11
CA LYS A 4 23.14 -6.31 31.41
C LYS A 4 22.26 -5.36 30.59
N PHE A 5 22.56 -4.05 30.63
CA PHE A 5 21.84 -3.03 29.86
C PHE A 5 21.68 -3.37 28.37
N SER A 6 22.72 -3.96 27.77
CA SER A 6 22.72 -4.38 26.37
C SER A 6 21.60 -5.38 26.03
N THR A 7 21.19 -6.20 26.98
CA THR A 7 20.09 -7.16 26.79
C THR A 7 18.77 -6.44 26.58
N TYR A 8 18.45 -5.44 27.42
CA TYR A 8 17.21 -4.69 27.30
C TYR A 8 17.24 -3.65 26.18
N ALA A 9 18.36 -2.95 26.03
CA ALA A 9 18.51 -1.88 25.05
C ALA A 9 18.28 -2.39 23.61
N ARG A 10 18.69 -3.63 23.32
CA ARG A 10 18.52 -4.23 21.99
C ARG A 10 17.06 -4.26 21.54
N ASP A 11 16.14 -4.70 22.40
CA ASP A 11 14.73 -4.84 22.02
C ASP A 11 14.06 -3.47 21.86
N TRP A 12 14.39 -2.51 22.73
CA TRP A 12 13.93 -1.12 22.61
C TRP A 12 14.41 -0.45 21.33
N ILE A 13 15.66 -0.68 20.92
CA ILE A 13 16.20 -0.16 19.66
C ILE A 13 15.43 -0.75 18.46
N LYS A 14 15.25 -2.08 18.43
CA LYS A 14 14.50 -2.74 17.35
C LYS A 14 13.06 -2.23 17.26
N GLN A 15 12.38 -2.15 18.39
CA GLN A 15 10.99 -1.68 18.46
C GLN A 15 10.85 -0.24 17.94
N THR A 16 11.77 0.65 18.34
CA THR A 16 11.75 2.06 17.92
C THR A 16 11.97 2.19 16.41
N ILE A 17 12.93 1.44 15.86
CA ILE A 17 13.17 1.42 14.41
C ILE A 17 11.94 0.92 13.65
N ASN A 18 11.37 -0.22 14.08
CA ASN A 18 10.19 -0.78 13.41
C ASN A 18 9.01 0.20 13.44
N ARG A 19 8.76 0.84 14.58
CA ARG A 19 7.71 1.86 14.71
C ARG A 19 7.95 3.04 13.76
N TYR A 20 9.18 3.53 13.65
CA TYR A 20 9.49 4.62 12.72
C TYR A 20 9.28 4.23 11.25
N VAL A 21 9.65 3.00 10.87
CA VAL A 21 9.37 2.45 9.54
C VAL A 21 7.86 2.36 9.29
N ASP A 22 7.08 1.94 10.28
CA ASP A 22 5.62 1.92 10.18
C ASP A 22 5.04 3.32 9.94
N GLU A 23 5.61 4.35 10.57
CA GLU A 23 5.21 5.77 10.42
C GLU A 23 5.57 6.39 9.06
N GLN A 24 6.50 5.81 8.29
CA GLN A 24 6.91 6.38 6.99
C GLN A 24 5.86 6.22 5.88
N HIS A 25 4.91 5.30 6.03
CA HIS A 25 3.94 5.00 4.98
C HIS A 25 2.83 6.06 4.97
N THR A 26 2.53 6.63 3.81
CA THR A 26 1.44 7.63 3.66
C THR A 26 0.09 7.06 4.09
N ILE A 27 -0.17 5.79 3.77
CA ILE A 27 -1.36 5.06 4.21
C ILE A 27 -0.92 4.04 5.27
N LYS A 28 -1.47 4.15 6.47
CA LYS A 28 -1.15 3.24 7.57
C LYS A 28 -1.78 1.86 7.34
N VAL A 29 -0.93 0.85 7.16
CA VAL A 29 -1.35 -0.56 7.09
C VAL A 29 -1.26 -1.20 8.49
N PRO A 30 -2.33 -1.84 9.01
CA PRO A 30 -2.30 -2.59 10.26
C PRO A 30 -1.22 -3.68 10.30
N GLU A 31 -0.63 -3.92 11.48
CA GLU A 31 0.47 -4.87 11.66
C GLU A 31 0.11 -6.30 11.19
N TYR A 32 -1.09 -6.80 11.51
CA TYR A 32 -1.50 -8.15 11.13
C TYR A 32 -1.59 -8.33 9.60
N LEU A 33 -1.93 -7.27 8.85
CA LEU A 33 -1.93 -7.28 7.39
C LEU A 33 -0.51 -7.18 6.84
N ARG A 34 0.34 -6.32 7.42
CA ARG A 34 1.77 -6.23 7.06
C ARG A 34 2.47 -7.58 7.21
N ASN A 35 2.20 -8.30 8.31
CA ASN A 35 2.76 -9.63 8.56
C ASN A 35 2.32 -10.63 7.48
N LYS A 36 1.05 -10.61 7.06
CA LYS A 36 0.57 -11.44 5.95
C LYS A 36 1.26 -11.09 4.62
N ILE A 37 1.37 -9.81 4.29
CA ILE A 37 2.08 -9.35 3.08
C ILE A 37 3.56 -9.80 3.10
N MET A 38 4.22 -9.67 4.25
CA MET A 38 5.63 -10.08 4.37
C MET A 38 5.81 -11.59 4.25
N ARG A 39 4.86 -12.40 4.75
CA ARG A 39 4.84 -13.86 4.53
C ARG A 39 4.73 -14.19 3.04
N ILE A 40 3.80 -13.55 2.33
CA ILE A 40 3.60 -13.74 0.88
C ILE A 40 4.89 -13.36 0.12
N ARG A 41 5.48 -12.19 0.40
CA ARG A 41 6.74 -11.76 -0.24
C ARG A 41 7.90 -12.69 0.06
N LYS A 42 7.97 -13.23 1.28
CA LYS A 42 8.99 -14.23 1.64
C LYS A 42 8.79 -15.51 0.82
N ALA A 43 7.58 -16.03 0.75
CA ALA A 43 7.26 -17.21 -0.06
C ALA A 43 7.57 -16.99 -1.54
N GLN A 44 7.25 -15.81 -2.08
CA GLN A 44 7.58 -15.44 -3.46
C GLN A 44 9.09 -15.45 -3.72
N ASN A 45 9.88 -14.85 -2.82
CA ASN A 45 11.35 -14.83 -2.94
C ASN A 45 11.95 -16.23 -2.80
N THR A 46 11.46 -17.04 -1.85
CA THR A 46 11.91 -18.43 -1.69
C THR A 46 11.60 -19.26 -2.92
N TYR A 47 10.38 -19.16 -3.45
CA TYR A 47 9.98 -19.87 -4.66
C TYR A 47 10.82 -19.44 -5.88
N LEU A 48 11.09 -18.14 -6.03
CA LEU A 48 11.94 -17.63 -7.09
C LEU A 48 13.36 -18.17 -7.01
N GLN A 49 13.92 -18.29 -5.80
CA GLN A 49 15.24 -18.85 -5.58
C GLN A 49 15.32 -20.35 -5.88
N GLU A 50 14.27 -21.11 -5.52
CA GLU A 50 14.25 -22.57 -5.68
C GLU A 50 13.91 -23.00 -7.11
N MET A 51 12.94 -22.34 -7.75
CA MET A 51 12.38 -22.74 -9.05
C MET A 51 12.87 -21.88 -10.21
N GLY A 52 13.52 -20.75 -9.94
CA GLY A 52 14.00 -19.80 -10.97
C GLY A 52 12.89 -19.13 -11.76
N LYS A 53 11.64 -19.17 -11.26
CA LYS A 53 10.44 -18.62 -11.91
C LYS A 53 9.59 -17.88 -10.88
N GLU A 54 8.77 -16.94 -11.35
CA GLU A 54 7.82 -16.23 -10.50
C GLU A 54 6.70 -17.17 -10.00
N ALA A 55 6.33 -17.01 -8.72
CA ALA A 55 5.27 -17.80 -8.10
C ALA A 55 3.89 -17.36 -8.59
N THR A 56 3.04 -18.31 -8.95
CA THR A 56 1.62 -18.05 -9.25
C THR A 56 0.82 -17.85 -7.97
N ILE A 57 -0.28 -17.09 -8.02
CA ILE A 57 -1.16 -16.81 -6.86
C ILE A 57 -1.61 -18.12 -6.17
N SER A 58 -1.96 -19.15 -6.95
CA SER A 58 -2.37 -20.45 -6.41
C SER A 58 -1.31 -21.13 -5.55
N VAL A 59 -0.03 -21.05 -5.98
CA VAL A 59 1.11 -21.62 -5.23
C VAL A 59 1.36 -20.83 -3.95
N LEU A 60 1.30 -19.50 -4.02
CA LEU A 60 1.45 -18.64 -2.84
C LEU A 60 0.33 -18.86 -1.82
N ALA A 61 -0.90 -19.07 -2.29
CA ALA A 61 -2.06 -19.36 -1.46
C ALA A 61 -1.90 -20.70 -0.73
N SER A 62 -1.43 -21.75 -1.42
CA SER A 62 -1.17 -23.05 -0.79
C SER A 62 -0.03 -22.98 0.23
N GLU A 63 1.04 -22.25 -0.07
CA GLU A 63 2.21 -22.12 0.81
C GLU A 63 1.91 -21.27 2.05
N CYS A 64 1.09 -20.23 1.90
CA CYS A 64 0.76 -19.32 3.00
C CYS A 64 -0.45 -19.76 3.83
N GLU A 65 -1.14 -20.84 3.43
CA GLU A 65 -2.42 -21.32 4.01
C GLU A 65 -3.52 -20.25 3.97
N MET A 66 -3.69 -19.60 2.82
CA MET A 66 -4.63 -18.50 2.60
C MET A 66 -5.47 -18.75 1.36
N SER A 67 -6.61 -18.05 1.23
CA SER A 67 -7.40 -18.13 -0.02
C SER A 67 -6.72 -17.33 -1.14
N GLU A 68 -6.89 -17.77 -2.39
CA GLU A 68 -6.35 -17.06 -3.56
C GLU A 68 -6.84 -15.61 -3.63
N ASN A 69 -8.12 -15.38 -3.36
CA ASN A 69 -8.72 -14.04 -3.32
C ASN A 69 -8.07 -13.16 -2.23
N GLU A 70 -7.77 -13.73 -1.05
CA GLU A 70 -7.10 -12.99 0.01
C GLU A 70 -5.65 -12.61 -0.40
N VAL A 71 -4.93 -13.52 -1.05
CA VAL A 71 -3.58 -13.24 -1.57
C VAL A 71 -3.63 -12.15 -2.63
N GLU A 72 -4.58 -12.22 -3.56
CA GLU A 72 -4.80 -11.19 -4.59
C GLU A 72 -5.12 -9.83 -3.98
N THR A 73 -6.03 -9.79 -3.01
CA THR A 73 -6.40 -8.58 -2.28
C THR A 73 -5.22 -7.98 -1.53
N LEU A 74 -4.37 -8.81 -0.90
CA LEU A 74 -3.20 -8.31 -0.17
C LEU A 74 -2.09 -7.81 -1.10
N LEU A 75 -1.93 -8.41 -2.27
CA LEU A 75 -0.98 -7.96 -3.29
C LEU A 75 -1.44 -6.68 -3.98
N SER A 76 -2.75 -6.42 -4.05
CA SER A 76 -3.29 -5.19 -4.64
C SER A 76 -3.08 -3.95 -3.76
N ILE A 77 -2.88 -4.14 -2.45
CA ILE A 77 -2.54 -3.04 -1.53
C ILE A 77 -1.16 -2.50 -1.90
N LYS A 78 -1.13 -1.37 -2.61
CA LYS A 78 0.09 -0.59 -2.87
C LYS A 78 0.23 0.47 -1.77
N PRO A 79 1.18 0.31 -0.84
CA PRO A 79 1.34 1.26 0.26
C PRO A 79 1.95 2.59 -0.18
N ASP A 80 2.64 2.62 -1.33
CA ASP A 80 3.35 3.79 -1.81
C ASP A 80 2.41 4.63 -2.69
N ALA A 81 1.94 5.74 -2.12
CA ALA A 81 1.20 6.75 -2.88
C ALA A 81 2.13 7.42 -3.90
N VAL A 82 1.62 7.68 -5.11
CA VAL A 82 2.36 8.41 -6.14
C VAL A 82 2.16 9.91 -5.92
N SER A 83 3.22 10.70 -6.12
CA SER A 83 3.14 12.16 -6.04
C SER A 83 2.32 12.72 -7.21
N LEU A 84 1.41 13.66 -6.91
CA LEU A 84 0.64 14.40 -7.91
C LEU A 84 1.50 15.37 -8.72
N ASN A 85 2.60 15.86 -8.15
CA ASN A 85 3.59 16.72 -8.81
C ASN A 85 4.60 15.92 -9.63
N LYS A 86 4.38 14.61 -9.78
CA LYS A 86 5.23 13.81 -10.65
C LYS A 86 4.94 14.24 -12.08
N SER A 87 5.96 14.76 -12.77
CA SER A 87 5.85 15.09 -14.18
C SER A 87 5.50 13.84 -15.00
N PHE A 88 4.59 14.02 -15.94
CA PHE A 88 4.13 13.02 -16.87
C PHE A 88 4.57 13.43 -18.28
N GLY A 89 5.19 12.52 -19.05
CA GLY A 89 5.70 12.82 -20.40
C GLY A 89 7.01 13.64 -20.41
N GLU A 90 7.20 14.48 -21.43
CA GLU A 90 8.41 15.31 -21.65
C GLU A 90 8.49 16.56 -20.73
N GLY A 91 7.88 16.50 -19.55
CA GLY A 91 8.05 17.53 -18.51
C GLY A 91 7.14 18.75 -18.58
N GLU A 92 6.15 18.79 -19.49
CA GLU A 92 5.22 19.92 -19.59
C GLU A 92 3.94 19.79 -18.75
N SER A 93 3.66 18.61 -18.18
CA SER A 93 2.41 18.38 -17.43
C SER A 93 2.61 17.54 -16.17
N ASP A 94 2.07 18.02 -15.05
CA ASP A 94 1.97 17.26 -13.80
C ASP A 94 0.81 16.25 -13.83
N LEU A 95 0.95 15.16 -13.07
CA LEU A 95 -0.08 14.12 -12.95
C LEU A 95 -1.41 14.67 -12.42
N GLU A 96 -1.38 15.71 -11.58
CA GLU A 96 -2.56 16.40 -11.06
C GLU A 96 -3.51 16.86 -12.16
N ASN A 97 -2.98 17.34 -13.29
CA ASN A 97 -3.79 17.89 -14.38
C ASN A 97 -4.60 16.83 -15.15
N PHE A 98 -4.34 15.54 -14.93
CA PHE A 98 -5.04 14.43 -15.59
C PHE A 98 -6.08 13.76 -14.69
N ILE A 99 -6.19 14.15 -13.43
CA ILE A 99 -7.17 13.58 -12.50
C ILE A 99 -8.44 14.42 -12.58
N GLU A 100 -9.49 13.85 -13.16
CA GLU A 100 -10.81 14.47 -13.23
C GLU A 100 -11.50 14.47 -11.85
N ASP A 101 -12.21 15.56 -11.53
CA ASP A 101 -13.03 15.63 -10.33
C ASP A 101 -14.43 15.08 -10.58
N GLU A 102 -14.62 13.80 -10.25
CA GLU A 102 -15.91 13.10 -10.36
C GLU A 102 -17.03 13.69 -9.47
N LYS A 103 -16.70 14.53 -8.48
CA LYS A 103 -17.70 15.14 -7.59
C LYS A 103 -18.15 16.51 -8.06
N SER A 104 -17.43 17.11 -9.00
CA SER A 104 -17.80 18.41 -9.54
C SER A 104 -19.08 18.26 -10.37
N LEU A 105 -20.05 19.13 -10.12
CA LEU A 105 -21.24 19.21 -10.97
C LEU A 105 -20.80 19.68 -12.35
N THR A 106 -21.34 19.03 -13.39
CA THR A 106 -21.13 19.55 -14.74
C THR A 106 -21.77 20.95 -14.84
N PRO A 107 -21.28 21.83 -15.72
CA PRO A 107 -21.88 23.16 -15.91
C PRO A 107 -23.38 23.10 -16.26
N GLU A 108 -23.82 22.00 -16.87
CA GLU A 108 -25.22 21.71 -17.19
C GLU A 108 -26.03 21.40 -15.92
N ASP A 109 -25.57 20.46 -15.10
CA ASP A 109 -26.21 20.09 -13.82
C ASP A 109 -26.29 21.29 -12.86
N ALA A 110 -25.24 22.09 -12.80
CA ALA A 110 -25.18 23.29 -11.95
C ALA A 110 -26.20 24.37 -12.41
N ALA A 111 -26.40 24.52 -13.72
CA ALA A 111 -27.39 25.45 -14.27
C ALA A 111 -28.82 25.01 -13.91
N GLU A 112 -29.12 23.71 -14.00
CA GLU A 112 -30.42 23.15 -13.61
C GLU A 112 -30.73 23.39 -12.12
N GLU A 113 -29.76 23.16 -11.22
CA GLU A 113 -29.97 23.39 -9.78
C GLU A 113 -30.31 24.87 -9.48
N THR A 114 -29.63 25.81 -10.14
CA THR A 114 -29.90 27.25 -9.95
C THR A 114 -31.25 27.69 -10.51
N MET A 115 -31.71 27.06 -11.60
CA MET A 115 -33.02 27.34 -12.19
C MET A 115 -34.15 26.80 -11.31
N VAL A 116 -34.01 25.59 -10.77
CA VAL A 116 -35.01 24.99 -9.84
C VAL A 116 -35.12 25.76 -8.52
N ARG A 117 -34.03 26.33 -8.00
CA ARG A 117 -34.06 27.16 -6.77
C ARG A 117 -34.74 28.52 -6.93
N LYS A 118 -34.91 29.02 -8.15
CA LYS A 118 -35.41 30.38 -8.42
C LYS A 118 -36.93 30.42 -8.71
N THR A 119 -37.58 29.26 -8.72
CA THR A 119 -39.04 29.08 -8.79
C THR A 119 -39.60 28.72 -7.43
#